data_AF-A0A3D0WCT6-F1
#
_entry.id   AF-A0A3D0WCT6-F1
#
_cell.length_a   1.000
_cell.length_b   1.000
_cell.length_c   1.000
_cell.angle_alpha   90.00
_cell.angle_beta   90.00
_cell.angle_gamma   90.00
#
_symmetry.space_group_name_H-M   'P 1'
#
loop_
_entity.id
_entity.type
_entity.pdbx_description
1 polymer ?
#
loop_
_entity_poly.entity_id
_entity_poly.type
_entity_poly.pdbx_seq_one_letter_code
_entity_poly.pdbx_strand_id
1 'polypeptide(L)'
;MLCAPPGEAEFRRMCAVERAVDAKGTVLTVRLPDGGFHRLRVAADGRGIAAADGAAPAIVRTRGAVIEVEVGGARYRLPAAAKVPDAPG
;
A
#
# COMPACT_ATOMS: atom_id res chain seq x y z
N MET A 1 -5.25 -3.55 -6.96
CA MET A 1 -5.25 -2.48 -5.94
C MET A 1 -6.07 -1.33 -6.49
N LEU A 2 -6.80 -0.62 -5.64
CA LEU A 2 -7.46 0.63 -6.01
C LEU A 2 -6.68 1.81 -5.41
N CYS A 3 -6.58 2.92 -6.13
CA CYS A 3 -5.87 4.11 -5.67
C CYS A 3 -6.63 5.38 -6.04
N ALA A 4 -6.43 6.42 -5.24
CA ALA A 4 -6.86 7.79 -5.48
C ALA A 4 -5.63 8.69 -5.29
N PRO A 5 -5.05 9.24 -6.37
CA PRO A 5 -4.01 10.27 -6.30
C PRO A 5 -4.44 11.47 -5.44
N PRO A 6 -3.50 12.31 -4.98
CA PRO A 6 -3.86 13.53 -4.25
C PRO A 6 -4.77 14.41 -5.10
N GLY A 7 -5.92 14.79 -4.55
CA GLY A 7 -6.95 15.58 -5.24
C GLY A 7 -8.03 14.75 -5.95
N GLU A 8 -7.85 13.44 -6.12
CA GLU A 8 -8.88 12.57 -6.68
C GLU A 8 -9.82 12.06 -5.58
N ALA A 9 -11.13 12.23 -5.79
CA ALA A 9 -12.16 11.75 -4.87
C ALA A 9 -12.46 10.25 -5.05
N GLU A 10 -12.21 9.72 -6.25
CA GLU A 10 -12.60 8.37 -6.62
C GLU A 10 -11.42 7.40 -6.62
N PHE A 11 -11.66 6.20 -6.10
CA PHE A 11 -10.72 5.10 -6.17
C PHE A 11 -10.80 4.42 -7.54
N ARG A 12 -9.70 4.44 -8.30
CA ARG A 12 -9.61 3.81 -9.63
C ARG A 12 -8.43 2.84 -9.71
N ARG A 13 -8.45 1.95 -10.69
CA ARG A 13 -7.34 1.02 -10.99
C ARG A 13 -6.36 1.64 -11.98
N MET A 14 -5.81 2.80 -11.64
CA MET A 14 -4.89 3.56 -12.51
C MET A 14 -3.42 3.46 -12.08
N CYS A 15 -3.16 3.14 -10.81
CA CYS A 15 -1.79 3.05 -10.30
C CYS A 15 -1.20 1.67 -10.58
N ALA A 16 0.06 1.65 -10.98
CA ALA A 16 0.84 0.43 -11.03
C ALA A 16 1.33 0.08 -9.63
N VAL A 17 1.31 -1.20 -9.28
CA VAL A 17 1.86 -1.68 -8.01
C VAL A 17 2.91 -2.73 -8.28
N GLU A 18 4.09 -2.50 -7.72
CA GLU A 18 5.16 -3.49 -7.67
C GLU A 18 5.27 -3.99 -6.23
N ARG A 19 5.57 -5.27 -6.05
CA ARG A 19 5.69 -5.91 -4.74
C ARG A 19 7.04 -6.60 -4.63
N ALA A 20 7.78 -6.27 -3.59
CA ALA A 20 9.04 -6.92 -3.24
C ALA A 20 8.93 -7.48 -1.82
N VAL A 21 9.30 -8.74 -1.62
CA VAL A 21 9.33 -9.37 -0.29
C VAL A 21 10.76 -9.40 0.19
N ASP A 22 10.97 -9.04 1.45
CA ASP A 22 12.26 -9.05 2.13
C ASP A 22 12.12 -9.56 3.58
N ALA A 23 13.25 -9.75 4.26
CA ALA A 23 13.27 -10.28 5.63
C ALA A 23 12.46 -9.45 6.64
N LYS A 24 12.13 -8.19 6.34
CA LYS A 24 11.34 -7.29 7.21
C LYS A 24 9.87 -7.20 6.82
N GLY A 25 9.45 -7.85 5.73
CA GLY A 25 8.06 -7.86 5.25
C GLY A 25 7.93 -7.66 3.74
N THR A 26 6.80 -7.11 3.29
CA THR A 26 6.54 -6.80 1.89
C THR A 26 6.62 -5.29 1.65
N VAL A 27 7.46 -4.85 0.73
CA VAL A 27 7.47 -3.48 0.21
C VAL A 27 6.58 -3.42 -1.03
N LEU A 28 5.63 -2.49 -1.00
CA LEU A 28 4.73 -2.16 -2.09
C LEU A 28 5.17 -0.81 -2.67
N THR A 29 5.64 -0.81 -3.91
CA THR A 29 5.95 0.42 -4.65
C THR A 29 4.75 0.75 -5.52
N VAL A 30 4.02 1.80 -5.15
CA VAL A 30 2.86 2.30 -5.91
C VAL A 30 3.34 3.43 -6.81
N ARG A 31 3.18 3.28 -8.13
CA ARG A 31 3.46 4.32 -9.13
C ARG A 31 2.16 5.01 -9.53
N LEU A 32 2.13 6.33 -9.37
CA LEU A 32 1.03 7.20 -9.77
C LEU A 32 1.15 7.49 -11.29
N PRO A 33 0.02 7.79 -11.97
CA PRO A 33 0.05 8.18 -13.38
C PRO A 33 0.84 9.46 -13.65
N ASP A 34 0.96 10.33 -12.64
CA ASP A 34 1.76 11.56 -12.68
C ASP A 34 3.29 11.32 -12.70
N GLY A 35 3.73 10.07 -12.58
CA GLY A 35 5.15 9.69 -12.51
C GLY A 35 5.72 9.66 -11.08
N GLY A 36 5.01 10.19 -10.10
CA GLY A 36 5.34 10.04 -8.68
C GLY A 36 5.20 8.59 -8.19
N PHE A 37 5.90 8.24 -7.12
CA PHE A 37 5.76 6.92 -6.49
C PHE A 37 5.80 7.01 -4.97
N HIS A 38 5.14 6.05 -4.31
CA HIS A 38 5.16 5.89 -2.87
C HIS A 38 5.51 4.44 -2.51
N ARG A 39 6.41 4.23 -1.55
CA ARG A 39 6.70 2.88 -1.03
C ARG A 39 6.06 2.68 0.35
N LEU A 40 5.26 1.64 0.43
CA LEU A 40 4.59 1.19 1.65
C LEU A 40 5.23 -0.12 2.09
N ARG A 41 5.62 -0.24 3.34
CA ARG A 41 6.08 -1.49 3.93
C ARG A 41 4.96 -2.12 4.74
N VAL A 42 4.56 -3.31 4.34
CA VAL A 42 3.69 -4.20 5.10
C VAL A 42 4.60 -5.11 5.92
N ALA A 43 4.51 -5.07 7.24
CA ALA A 43 5.24 -5.97 8.12
C ALA A 43 4.89 -7.43 7.81
N ALA A 44 5.84 -8.35 8.04
CA ALA A 44 5.64 -9.78 7.78
C ALA A 44 4.43 -10.37 8.53
N ASP A 45 4.11 -9.85 9.71
CA ASP A 45 2.91 -10.19 10.50
C ASP A 45 1.59 -9.74 9.87
N GLY A 46 1.61 -8.97 8.76
CA GLY A 46 0.42 -8.43 8.09
C GLY A 46 -0.37 -7.40 8.92
N ARG A 47 0.06 -7.15 10.17
CA ARG A 47 -0.63 -6.33 11.17
C ARG A 47 -0.19 -4.87 11.19
N GLY A 48 0.87 -4.50 10.47
CA GLY A 48 1.39 -3.14 10.42
C GLY A 48 1.74 -2.74 8.99
N ILE A 49 1.18 -1.61 8.53
CA ILE A 49 1.64 -0.94 7.31
C ILE A 49 2.31 0.35 7.75
N ALA A 50 3.54 0.58 7.29
CA ALA A 50 4.32 1.79 7.56
C ALA A 50 4.85 2.36 6.25
N ALA A 51 5.09 3.67 6.18
CA ALA A 51 5.82 4.24 5.06
C ALA A 51 7.27 3.72 5.08
N ALA A 52 7.75 3.17 3.97
CA ALA A 52 9.09 2.62 3.90
C ALA A 52 10.17 3.72 3.78
N ASP A 53 9.79 4.88 3.25
CA ASP A 53 10.67 6.00 2.92
C ASP A 53 10.82 7.05 4.02
N GLY A 54 10.02 6.98 5.10
CA GLY A 54 10.05 7.97 6.19
C GLY A 54 9.63 9.40 5.80
N ALA A 55 9.35 9.70 4.53
CA ALA A 55 9.08 11.05 4.04
C ALA A 55 7.70 11.59 4.41
N ALA A 56 6.69 10.73 4.57
CA ALA A 56 5.36 11.10 5.05
C ALA A 56 4.78 9.94 5.88
N PRO A 57 4.13 10.21 7.04
CA PRO A 57 3.48 9.17 7.82
C PRO A 57 2.37 8.52 7.00
N ALA A 58 2.37 7.18 6.94
CA ALA A 58 1.26 6.43 6.34
C ALA A 58 0.14 6.29 7.38
N ILE A 59 -1.04 6.82 7.09
CA ILE A 59 -2.24 6.65 7.91
C ILE A 59 -2.96 5.39 7.43
N VAL A 60 -3.04 4.39 8.29
CA VAL A 60 -3.63 3.09 7.95
C VAL A 60 -4.97 2.95 8.63
N ARG A 61 -6.02 2.62 7.87
CA ARG A 61 -7.38 2.41 8.36
C ARG A 61 -7.91 1.09 7.84
N THR A 62 -8.10 0.13 8.75
CA THR A 62 -8.74 -1.14 8.41
C THR A 62 -10.27 -0.95 8.35
N ARG A 63 -10.88 -1.39 7.25
CA ARG A 63 -12.33 -1.31 7.00
C ARG A 63 -12.83 -2.68 6.53
N GLY A 64 -13.08 -3.58 7.48
CA GLY A 64 -13.53 -4.95 7.18
C GLY A 64 -12.49 -5.71 6.34
N ALA A 65 -12.87 -6.07 5.11
CA ALA A 65 -12.02 -6.82 4.18
C ALA A 65 -11.03 -5.95 3.37
N VAL A 66 -10.95 -4.65 3.63
CA VAL A 66 -10.00 -3.76 2.97
C VAL A 66 -9.18 -2.95 3.98
N ILE A 67 -7.94 -2.67 3.62
CA ILE A 67 -7.06 -1.77 4.34
C ILE A 67 -6.89 -0.52 3.48
N GLU A 68 -7.30 0.61 4.03
CA GLU A 68 -7.13 1.91 3.41
C GLU A 68 -5.84 2.55 3.94
N VAL A 69 -4.96 3.00 3.05
CA VAL A 69 -3.67 3.61 3.41
C VAL A 69 -3.62 4.98 2.77
N GLU A 70 -3.35 6.01 3.56
CA GLU A 70 -3.14 7.37 3.09
C GLU A 70 -1.70 7.81 3.34
N VAL A 71 -1.04 8.37 2.32
CA VAL A 71 0.33 8.88 2.43
C VAL A 71 0.49 10.05 1.47
N GLY A 72 1.01 11.18 1.96
CA GLY A 72 1.24 12.36 1.13
C GLY A 72 0.00 12.86 0.37
N GLY A 73 -1.21 12.64 0.92
CA GLY A 73 -2.48 13.00 0.28
C GLY A 73 -3.03 11.98 -0.72
N ALA A 74 -2.27 10.96 -1.11
CA ALA A 74 -2.74 9.84 -1.91
C ALA A 74 -3.41 8.78 -1.02
N ARG A 75 -4.47 8.14 -1.50
CA ARG A 75 -5.20 7.09 -0.78
C ARG A 75 -5.18 5.78 -1.57
N TYR A 76 -4.98 4.67 -0.87
CA TYR A 76 -4.88 3.33 -1.45
C TYR A 76 -5.80 2.37 -0.74
N ARG A 77 -6.44 1.47 -1.50
CA ARG A 77 -7.20 0.35 -0.95
C ARG A 77 -6.53 -0.96 -1.32
N LEU A 78 -6.05 -1.61 -0.28
CA LEU A 78 -5.49 -2.95 -0.28
C LEU A 78 -6.58 -3.93 0.15
N PRO A 79 -6.69 -5.13 -0.45
CA PRO A 79 -7.46 -6.19 0.18
C PRO A 79 -6.77 -6.56 1.51
N ALA A 80 -7.55 -6.75 2.58
CA ALA A 80 -7.04 -7.21 3.88
C ALA A 80 -6.39 -8.60 3.76
N ALA A 81 -6.71 -9.34 2.70
CA ALA A 81 -6.03 -10.55 2.28
C ALA A 81 -4.67 -10.31 1.59
N ALA A 82 -3.98 -9.19 1.86
CA ALA A 82 -2.53 -9.13 1.70
C ALA A 82 -1.83 -10.00 2.77
N LYS A 83 -2.34 -11.23 2.99
CA LYS A 83 -1.50 -12.36 3.31
C LYS A 83 -0.52 -12.42 2.13
N VAL A 84 0.78 -12.31 2.40
CA VAL A 84 1.76 -12.90 1.50
C VAL A 84 1.23 -14.31 1.21
N PRO A 85 1.14 -14.77 -0.06
CA PRO A 85 0.83 -16.17 -0.29
C PRO A 85 1.82 -16.96 0.57
N ASP A 86 1.27 -17.76 1.48
CA ASP A 86 2.03 -18.72 2.28
C ASP A 86 2.99 -19.41 1.32
N ALA A 87 4.30 -19.20 1.48
CA ALA A 87 5.26 -19.97 0.71
C ALA A 87 5.00 -21.45 1.07
N PRO A 88 4.69 -22.33 0.10
CA PRO A 88 4.51 -23.74 0.42
C PRO A 88 5.82 -24.28 0.99
N GLY A 89 5.69 -24.99 2.12
CA GLY A 89 6.80 -25.53 2.92
C GLY A 89 7.54 -26.70 2.31
#